data_AF-A0A1C6JPF3-F1
#
_entry.id   AF-A0A1C6JPF3-F1
#
_cell.length_a   1.000
_cell.length_b   1.000
_cell.length_c   1.000
_cell.angle_alpha   90.00
_cell.angle_beta   90.00
_cell.angle_gamma   90.00
#
_symmetry.space_group_name_H-M   'P 1'
#
loop_
_entity.id
_entity.type
_entity.pdbx_description
1 polymer ?
#
loop_
_entity_poly.entity_id
_entity_poly.type
_entity_poly.pdbx_seq_one_letter_code
_entity_poly.pdbx_strand_id
1 'polypeptide(L)'
;MAGFMIDNIAKGTLKQWHLEDMDKISKDKSVVLLDVRTVGEFNRGHMDGFRNIPVDELRERINEIEKGKPVYLICQSGLRSYIASRILEGNGYETYNFSGGFRFYDAVVNDRALIERAYACGMDY
;
A
#
# COMPACT_ATOMS: atom_id res chain seq x y z
N MET A 1 10.29 -16.14 2.08
CA MET A 1 9.09 -15.51 1.48
C MET A 1 9.35 -14.85 0.13
N ALA A 2 10.50 -14.19 -0.11
CA ALA A 2 10.78 -13.51 -1.38
C ALA A 2 10.55 -14.38 -2.64
N GLY A 3 11.01 -15.65 -2.63
CA GLY A 3 10.80 -16.57 -3.75
C GLY A 3 9.33 -16.80 -4.12
N PHE A 4 8.43 -16.90 -3.14
CA PHE A 4 6.99 -17.04 -3.39
C PHE A 4 6.38 -15.78 -3.99
N MET A 5 6.80 -14.60 -3.54
CA MET A 5 6.32 -13.35 -4.14
C MET A 5 6.76 -13.24 -5.59
N ILE A 6 8.01 -13.57 -5.89
CA ILE A 6 8.55 -13.56 -7.26
C ILE A 6 7.77 -14.54 -8.14
N ASP A 7 7.53 -15.77 -7.67
CA ASP A 7 6.74 -16.75 -8.41
C ASP A 7 5.29 -16.27 -8.67
N ASN A 8 4.64 -15.67 -7.66
CA ASN A 8 3.30 -15.10 -7.83
C ASN A 8 3.25 -13.95 -8.83
N ILE A 9 4.29 -13.10 -8.87
CA ILE A 9 4.42 -12.01 -9.84
C ILE A 9 4.65 -12.59 -11.24
N ALA A 10 5.57 -13.56 -11.38
CA ALA A 10 5.87 -14.21 -12.66
C ALA A 10 4.64 -14.92 -13.25
N LYS A 11 3.80 -15.50 -12.40
CA LYS A 11 2.53 -16.15 -12.79
C LYS A 11 1.37 -15.15 -13.01
N GLY A 12 1.59 -13.85 -12.80
CA GLY A 12 0.53 -12.83 -12.88
C GLY A 12 -0.54 -12.96 -11.79
N THR A 13 -0.30 -13.79 -10.77
CA THR A 13 -1.19 -14.02 -9.63
C THR A 13 -1.12 -12.87 -8.61
N LEU A 14 -0.05 -12.06 -8.68
CA LEU A 14 0.12 -10.84 -7.92
C LEU A 14 0.56 -9.71 -8.86
N LYS A 15 -0.25 -8.68 -8.99
CA LYS A 15 0.15 -7.43 -9.65
C LYS A 15 0.77 -6.50 -8.62
N GLN A 16 1.83 -5.80 -9.00
CA GLN A 16 2.50 -4.82 -8.14
C GLN A 16 2.41 -3.41 -8.73
N TRP A 17 2.53 -2.43 -7.84
CA TRP A 17 2.79 -1.04 -8.19
C TRP A 17 3.95 -0.52 -7.34
N HIS A 18 4.62 0.53 -7.83
CA HIS A 18 5.85 1.05 -7.25
C HIS A 18 5.72 2.51 -6.84
N LEU A 19 6.68 3.00 -6.06
CA LEU A 19 6.67 4.38 -5.56
C LEU A 19 6.64 5.40 -6.70
N GLU A 20 7.29 5.09 -7.82
CA GLU A 20 7.32 5.91 -9.04
C GLU A 20 5.92 6.15 -9.62
N ASP A 21 4.97 5.23 -9.40
CA ASP A 21 3.60 5.35 -9.90
C ASP A 21 2.71 6.24 -9.00
N MET A 22 3.19 6.62 -7.82
CA MET A 22 2.38 7.28 -6.77
C MET A 22 1.73 8.58 -7.24
N ASP A 23 2.47 9.45 -7.93
CA ASP A 23 1.95 10.74 -8.39
C ASP A 23 0.82 10.58 -9.41
N LYS A 24 0.86 9.51 -10.19
CA LYS A 24 -0.16 9.17 -11.19
C LYS A 24 -1.38 8.58 -10.50
N ILE A 25 -1.18 7.62 -9.60
CA ILE A 25 -2.24 6.87 -8.92
C ILE A 25 -3.02 7.78 -7.94
N SER A 26 -2.32 8.62 -7.17
CA SER A 26 -2.95 9.51 -6.17
C SER A 26 -3.89 10.55 -6.77
N LYS A 27 -3.65 10.97 -8.01
CA LYS A 27 -4.48 11.95 -8.73
C LYS A 27 -5.64 11.31 -9.48
N ASP A 28 -5.62 9.99 -9.64
CA ASP A 28 -6.63 9.26 -10.40
C ASP A 28 -7.85 8.97 -9.52
N LYS A 29 -8.97 9.62 -9.81
CA LYS A 29 -10.24 9.42 -9.09
C LYS A 29 -10.96 8.12 -9.50
N SER A 30 -10.45 7.42 -10.50
CA SER A 30 -10.99 6.14 -10.99
C SER A 30 -10.44 4.93 -10.25
N VAL A 31 -9.60 5.12 -9.23
CA VAL A 31 -9.01 4.03 -8.44
C VAL A 31 -9.40 4.10 -6.97
N VAL A 32 -9.23 2.99 -6.26
CA VAL A 32 -9.39 2.92 -4.80
C VAL A 32 -8.03 2.75 -4.15
N LEU A 33 -7.68 3.63 -3.21
CA LEU A 33 -6.45 3.55 -2.42
C LEU A 33 -6.77 2.98 -1.03
N LEU A 34 -6.21 1.82 -0.69
CA LEU A 34 -6.57 1.11 0.54
C LEU A 34 -5.34 0.69 1.35
N ASP A 35 -5.26 1.17 2.58
CA ASP A 35 -4.29 0.73 3.58
C ASP A 35 -4.93 -0.33 4.48
N VAL A 36 -4.35 -1.52 4.50
CA VAL A 36 -4.87 -2.67 5.26
C VAL A 36 -4.13 -2.94 6.57
N ARG A 37 -3.33 -1.98 7.04
CA ARG A 37 -2.73 -2.01 8.38
C ARG A 37 -3.79 -1.84 9.46
N THR A 38 -3.37 -2.07 10.70
CA THR A 38 -4.21 -1.75 11.86
C THR A 38 -4.47 -0.25 11.93
N VAL A 39 -5.59 0.14 12.53
CA VAL A 39 -5.95 1.56 12.73
C VAL A 39 -4.83 2.31 13.46
N GLY A 40 -4.19 1.68 14.45
CA GLY A 40 -3.08 2.28 15.19
C GLY A 40 -1.85 2.54 14.34
N GLU A 41 -1.50 1.66 13.41
CA GLU A 41 -0.41 1.89 12.45
C GLU A 41 -0.76 3.01 11.47
N PHE A 42 -1.99 3.03 10.95
CA PHE A 42 -2.46 4.06 10.02
C PHE A 42 -2.47 5.46 10.65
N ASN A 43 -2.94 5.56 11.90
CA ASN A 43 -3.00 6.83 12.64
C ASN A 43 -1.62 7.40 13.01
N ARG A 44 -0.57 6.57 13.05
CA ARG A 44 0.82 7.05 13.27
C ARG A 44 1.48 7.62 12.02
N GLY A 45 0.84 7.47 10.87
CA GLY A 45 1.36 7.92 9.58
C GLY A 45 0.85 7.00 8.47
N HIS A 46 0.42 7.60 7.37
CA HIS A 46 -0.09 6.91 6.19
C HIS A 46 0.17 7.73 4.94
N MET A 47 0.01 7.10 3.78
CA MET A 47 0.07 7.78 2.50
C MET A 47 -1.21 8.60 2.26
N ASP A 48 -1.07 9.82 1.74
CA ASP A 48 -2.20 10.69 1.47
C ASP A 48 -3.21 10.06 0.50
N GLY A 49 -4.50 10.26 0.78
CA GLY A 49 -5.60 9.75 -0.04
C GLY A 49 -5.94 8.27 0.19
N PHE A 50 -5.12 7.51 0.93
CA PHE A 50 -5.47 6.14 1.32
C PHE A 50 -6.52 6.16 2.43
N ARG A 51 -7.50 5.26 2.33
CA ARG A 51 -8.42 4.95 3.43
C ARG A 51 -8.01 3.66 4.13
N ASN A 52 -8.37 3.51 5.40
CA ASN A 52 -8.00 2.34 6.19
C ASN A 52 -9.15 1.33 6.35
N ILE A 53 -8.91 0.09 5.96
CA ILE A 53 -9.71 -1.08 6.35
C ILE A 53 -8.73 -2.18 6.73
N PRO A 54 -8.55 -2.48 8.03
CA PRO A 54 -7.64 -3.54 8.49
C PRO A 54 -7.93 -4.87 7.80
N VAL A 55 -6.88 -5.61 7.42
CA VAL A 55 -7.03 -6.89 6.69
C VAL A 55 -7.94 -7.90 7.40
N ASP A 56 -7.97 -7.87 8.73
CA ASP A 56 -8.77 -8.77 9.56
C ASP A 56 -10.28 -8.43 9.49
N GLU A 57 -10.63 -7.17 9.24
CA GLU A 57 -12.01 -6.69 9.06
C GLU A 57 -12.46 -6.70 7.59
N LEU A 58 -11.51 -6.87 6.66
CA LEU A 58 -11.72 -6.66 5.22
C LEU A 58 -12.84 -7.51 4.64
N ARG A 59 -12.99 -8.76 5.10
CA ARG A 59 -14.04 -9.68 4.60
C ARG A 59 -15.44 -9.20 4.95
N GLU A 60 -15.61 -8.62 6.14
CA GLU A 60 -16.90 -8.12 6.64
C GLU A 60 -17.23 -6.76 6.02
N ARG A 61 -16.19 -5.97 5.73
CA ARG A 61 -16.30 -4.59 5.23
C ARG A 61 -16.09 -4.45 3.72
N ILE A 62 -16.10 -5.56 2.98
CA ILE A 62 -15.82 -5.56 1.53
C ILE A 62 -16.80 -4.70 0.73
N ASN A 63 -18.03 -4.56 1.22
CA ASN A 63 -19.07 -3.73 0.59
C ASN A 63 -18.76 -2.23 0.62
N GLU A 64 -17.81 -1.79 1.45
CA GLU A 64 -17.31 -0.41 1.44
C GLU A 64 -16.36 -0.14 0.26
N ILE A 65 -15.96 -1.18 -0.49
CA ILE A 65 -15.05 -1.10 -1.63
C ILE A 65 -15.84 -1.01 -2.92
N GLU A 66 -15.71 0.15 -3.57
CA GLU A 66 -16.35 0.45 -4.85
C GLU A 66 -15.93 -0.58 -5.90
N LYS A 67 -16.93 -1.25 -6.49
CA LYS A 67 -16.71 -2.26 -7.54
C LYS A 67 -16.39 -1.60 -8.88
N GLY A 68 -15.66 -2.33 -9.72
CA GLY A 68 -15.29 -1.89 -11.07
C GLY A 68 -14.10 -0.92 -11.13
N LYS A 69 -13.59 -0.48 -9.98
CA LYS A 69 -12.35 0.30 -9.88
C LYS A 69 -11.18 -0.58 -9.43
N PRO A 70 -9.97 -0.39 -9.97
CA PRO A 70 -8.78 -1.07 -9.47
C PRO A 70 -8.45 -0.61 -8.05
N VAL A 71 -8.06 -1.56 -7.19
CA VAL A 71 -7.74 -1.33 -5.79
C VAL A 71 -6.23 -1.40 -5.57
N TYR A 72 -5.62 -0.28 -5.20
CA TYR A 72 -4.21 -0.18 -4.86
C TYR A 72 -4.04 -0.34 -3.35
N LEU A 73 -3.34 -1.41 -2.98
CA LEU A 73 -3.22 -1.87 -1.61
C LEU A 73 -1.85 -1.56 -1.04
N ILE A 74 -1.83 -1.18 0.23
CA ILE A 74 -0.61 -1.09 1.02
C ILE A 74 -0.79 -1.72 2.40
N CYS A 75 0.28 -2.29 2.93
CA CYS A 75 0.40 -2.59 4.34
C CYS A 75 1.80 -2.23 4.85
N GLN A 76 2.19 -2.64 6.05
CA GLN A 76 3.49 -2.26 6.63
C GLN A 76 4.71 -2.77 5.83
N SER A 77 4.65 -3.97 5.23
CA SER A 77 5.79 -4.62 4.57
C SER A 77 5.48 -5.35 3.25
N GLY A 78 4.21 -5.36 2.82
CA GLY A 78 3.73 -6.05 1.61
C GLY A 78 3.00 -7.39 1.86
N LEU A 79 3.15 -8.03 3.03
CA LEU A 79 2.53 -9.35 3.27
C LEU A 79 1.02 -9.29 3.49
N ARG A 80 0.53 -8.39 4.36
CA ARG A 80 -0.91 -8.25 4.63
C ARG A 80 -1.67 -7.72 3.43
N SER A 81 -1.06 -6.84 2.65
CA SER A 81 -1.63 -6.32 1.40
C SER A 81 -1.65 -7.40 0.31
N TYR A 82 -0.69 -8.31 0.25
CA TYR A 82 -0.81 -9.53 -0.57
C TYR A 82 -2.02 -10.39 -0.15
N ILE A 83 -2.22 -10.62 1.14
CA ILE A 83 -3.40 -11.38 1.63
C ILE A 83 -4.70 -10.66 1.27
N ALA A 84 -4.75 -9.33 1.45
CA ALA A 84 -5.88 -8.51 1.04
C ALA A 84 -6.15 -8.59 -0.47
N SER A 85 -5.11 -8.55 -1.31
CA SER A 85 -5.22 -8.78 -2.75
C SER A 85 -5.93 -10.10 -3.04
N ARG A 86 -5.51 -11.20 -2.39
CA ARG A 86 -6.13 -12.52 -2.62
C ARG A 86 -7.58 -12.58 -2.17
N ILE A 87 -7.95 -11.90 -1.08
CA ILE A 87 -9.33 -11.80 -0.61
C ILE A 87 -10.18 -11.05 -1.65
N LEU A 88 -9.70 -9.90 -2.11
CA LEU A 88 -10.43 -9.01 -3.03
C LEU A 88 -10.53 -9.60 -4.45
N GLU A 89 -9.46 -10.19 -4.97
CA GLU A 89 -9.47 -10.88 -6.27
C GLU A 89 -10.46 -12.05 -6.26
N GLY A 90 -10.56 -12.80 -5.16
CA GLY A 90 -11.57 -13.84 -4.97
C GLY A 90 -13.01 -13.31 -4.98
N ASN A 91 -13.20 -12.00 -4.80
CA ASN A 91 -14.49 -11.31 -4.85
C ASN A 91 -14.67 -10.45 -6.12
N GLY A 92 -13.81 -10.64 -7.12
CA GLY A 92 -13.92 -10.00 -8.44
C GLY A 92 -13.36 -8.59 -8.53
N TYR A 93 -12.51 -8.17 -7.59
CA TYR A 93 -11.78 -6.91 -7.68
C TYR A 93 -10.47 -7.10 -8.43
N GLU A 94 -10.08 -6.09 -9.20
CA GLU A 94 -8.72 -5.95 -9.69
C GLU A 94 -7.86 -5.28 -8.61
N THR A 95 -6.71 -5.87 -8.28
CA THR A 95 -5.86 -5.34 -7.21
C THR A 95 -4.41 -5.18 -7.61
N TYR A 96 -3.74 -4.22 -6.98
CA TYR A 96 -2.31 -3.95 -7.13
C TYR A 96 -1.69 -3.81 -5.75
N ASN A 97 -0.70 -4.64 -5.44
CA ASN A 97 -0.01 -4.62 -4.14
C ASN A 97 1.24 -3.74 -4.17
N PHE A 98 1.39 -2.84 -3.21
CA PHE A 98 2.56 -1.97 -3.14
C PHE A 98 3.84 -2.75 -2.87
N SER A 99 4.86 -2.54 -3.70
CA SER A 99 6.17 -3.14 -3.53
C SER A 99 6.94 -2.44 -2.39
N GLY A 100 7.21 -3.16 -1.30
CA GLY A 100 7.99 -2.68 -0.15
C GLY A 100 7.18 -2.28 1.09
N GLY A 101 5.89 -1.94 0.94
CA GLY A 101 5.03 -1.55 2.06
C GLY A 101 5.36 -0.17 2.66
N PHE A 102 4.59 0.24 3.67
CA PHE A 102 4.71 1.56 4.30
C PHE A 102 6.09 1.81 4.90
N ARG A 103 6.79 0.78 5.41
CA ARG A 103 8.18 0.95 5.90
C ARG A 103 9.11 1.48 4.83
N PHE A 104 9.01 0.96 3.61
CA PHE A 104 9.82 1.41 2.49
C PHE A 104 9.45 2.85 2.10
N TYR A 105 8.16 3.14 2.03
CA TYR A 105 7.69 4.50 1.76
C TYR A 105 8.18 5.51 2.79
N ASP A 106 8.02 5.22 4.08
CA ASP A 106 8.41 6.08 5.19
C ASP A 106 9.92 6.38 5.14
N ALA A 107 10.74 5.37 4.91
CA ALA A 107 12.19 5.50 4.76
C ALA A 107 12.63 6.28 3.50
N VAL A 108 11.84 6.29 2.42
CA VAL A 108 12.23 7.00 1.18
C VAL A 108 11.67 8.41 1.14
N VAL A 109 10.50 8.64 1.72
CA VAL A 109 9.78 9.91 1.61
C VAL A 109 9.95 10.76 2.86
N ASN A 110 9.79 10.17 4.05
CA ASN A 110 9.84 10.91 5.31
C ASN A 110 11.26 11.02 5.87
N ASP A 111 12.07 9.96 5.80
CA ASP A 111 13.49 10.07 6.19
C ASP A 111 14.28 10.95 5.21
N ARG A 112 13.92 10.98 3.93
CA ARG A 112 14.50 11.95 2.99
C ARG A 112 14.16 13.39 3.37
N ALA A 113 12.95 13.64 3.84
CA ALA A 113 12.59 14.95 4.37
C ALA A 113 13.41 15.31 5.63
N LEU A 114 13.79 14.32 6.46
CA LEU A 114 14.75 14.55 7.55
C LEU A 114 16.14 14.90 7.02
N ILE A 115 16.66 14.17 6.02
CA ILE A 115 17.97 14.47 5.42
C ILE A 115 18.01 15.86 4.78
N GLU A 116 16.97 16.24 4.04
CA GLU A 116 16.88 17.55 3.37
C GLU A 116 16.67 18.70 4.36
N ARG A 117 16.14 18.42 5.56
CA ARG A 117 15.96 19.38 6.64
C ARG A 117 17.03 19.30 7.71
N ALA A 118 18.01 18.42 7.60
CA ALA A 118 19.11 18.35 8.56
C ALA A 118 20.13 19.47 8.28
N TYR A 119 20.75 19.99 9.32
CA TYR A 119 21.96 20.81 9.16
C TYR A 119 23.04 20.02 8.44
N ALA A 120 24.02 20.70 7.82
CA ALA A 120 25.15 20.04 7.16
C ALA A 120 25.95 19.08 8.09
N CYS A 121 25.80 19.22 9.41
CA CYS A 121 26.37 18.33 10.42
C CYS A 121 25.50 17.10 10.76
N GLY A 122 24.34 16.92 10.12
CA GLY A 122 23.43 15.80 10.36
C GLY A 122 22.58 15.90 11.63
N MET A 123 22.41 17.10 12.20
CA MET A 123 21.45 17.33 13.29
C MET A 123 20.11 17.81 12.73
N ASP A 124 19.02 17.35 13.33
CA ASP A 124 17.65 17.77 13.03
C ASP A 124 17.48 19.28 13.34
N TYR A 125 16.60 19.94 12.56
CA TYR A 125 16.29 21.37 12.67
C TYR A 125 15.43 21.73 13.90
#